data_AF-A0A5N7ZB87-F1
#
_entry.id   AF-A0A5N7ZB87-F1
#
_cell.length_a   1.000
_cell.length_b   1.000
_cell.length_c   1.000
_cell.angle_alpha   90.00
_cell.angle_beta   90.00
_cell.angle_gamma   90.00
#
_symmetry.space_group_name_H-M   'P 1'
#
loop_
_entity.id
_entity.type
_entity.pdbx_description
1 polymer ?
#
loop_
_entity_poly.entity_id
_entity_poly.type
_entity_poly.pdbx_seq_one_letter_code
_entity_poly.pdbx_strand_id
1 'polypeptide(L)'
;MTTDINIADAAIYVGTYKKYNESSLGGKWLKLSDYADKKEFYKACKKLHKDEQDPEYMFQDYENIPESLIDESWLSDRFFEVRDAIENLGENLKEPFMIWCNNGCGDLAKEDIDDLISAFESEYIGEYDSEEDFARELVEERDDLTDFAKQYFDYEAYARDLFMGDNWSEGRYIFQNP
;
A
#
# COMPACT_ATOMS: atom_id res chain seq x y z
N MET A 1 1.61 -1.81 -13.74
CA MET A 1 1.40 -0.38 -13.43
C MET A 1 1.05 -0.36 -11.97
N THR A 2 2.06 -0.21 -11.12
CA THR A 2 1.91 -0.06 -9.68
C THR A 2 1.30 1.32 -9.49
N THR A 3 0.04 1.38 -9.09
CA THR A 3 -0.60 2.66 -8.78
C THR A 3 0.04 3.15 -7.49
N ASP A 4 0.69 4.31 -7.52
CA ASP A 4 1.16 4.99 -6.32
C ASP A 4 -0.07 5.36 -5.47
N ILE A 5 -0.43 4.49 -4.53
CA ILE A 5 -1.59 4.67 -3.65
C ILE A 5 -1.15 5.56 -2.49
N ASN A 6 -1.68 6.78 -2.42
CA ASN A 6 -1.58 7.61 -1.22
C ASN A 6 -2.88 7.55 -0.39
N ILE A 7 -2.96 6.61 0.56
CA ILE A 7 -4.19 6.34 1.31
C ILE A 7 -4.73 7.56 2.10
N ALA A 8 -3.88 8.54 2.42
CA ALA A 8 -4.30 9.79 3.06
C ALA A 8 -5.20 10.67 2.14
N ASP A 9 -4.99 10.55 0.83
CA ASP A 9 -5.76 11.24 -0.21
C ASP A 9 -6.94 10.39 -0.74
N ALA A 10 -7.32 9.33 -0.02
CA ALA A 10 -8.39 8.43 -0.43
C ALA A 10 -9.73 9.15 -0.62
N ALA A 11 -10.40 8.87 -1.73
CA ALA A 11 -11.70 9.45 -2.05
C ALA A 11 -12.61 8.44 -2.75
N ILE A 12 -13.92 8.57 -2.53
CA ILE A 12 -14.94 7.71 -3.14
C ILE A 12 -16.01 8.59 -3.80
N TYR A 13 -16.36 8.29 -5.05
CA TYR A 13 -17.55 8.83 -5.69
C TYR A 13 -18.79 8.07 -5.23
N VAL A 14 -19.58 8.70 -4.36
CA VAL A 14 -20.76 8.07 -3.77
C VAL A 14 -22.00 8.45 -4.56
N GLY A 15 -22.55 7.48 -5.27
CA GLY A 15 -23.87 7.50 -5.90
C GLY A 15 -24.82 6.51 -5.22
N THR A 16 -25.91 6.16 -5.91
CA THR A 16 -26.87 5.14 -5.49
C THR A 16 -27.34 4.32 -6.67
N TYR A 17 -27.60 3.02 -6.47
CA TYR A 17 -28.14 2.15 -7.51
C TYR A 17 -29.47 2.65 -8.06
N LYS A 18 -30.33 3.23 -7.21
CA LYS A 18 -31.59 3.83 -7.65
C LYS A 18 -31.37 4.92 -8.71
N LYS A 19 -30.54 5.93 -8.40
CA LYS A 19 -30.20 7.01 -9.34
C LYS A 19 -29.57 6.45 -10.61
N TYR A 20 -28.65 5.50 -10.49
CA TYR A 20 -27.99 4.88 -11.65
C TYR A 20 -29.02 4.19 -12.58
N ASN A 21 -29.93 3.39 -12.01
CA ASN A 21 -31.01 2.72 -12.76
C ASN A 21 -32.00 3.70 -13.40
N GLU A 22 -32.16 4.89 -12.81
CA GLU A 22 -32.93 6.00 -13.37
C GLU A 22 -32.12 6.87 -14.37
N SER A 23 -30.98 6.36 -14.85
CA SER A 23 -30.06 7.04 -15.79
C SER A 23 -29.46 8.35 -15.24
N SER A 24 -29.28 8.43 -13.93
CA SER A 24 -28.67 9.55 -13.23
C SER A 24 -27.34 9.13 -12.59
N LEU A 25 -26.26 9.81 -12.95
CA LEU A 25 -24.95 9.69 -12.29
C LEU A 25 -24.85 10.60 -11.06
N GLY A 26 -26.00 10.97 -10.47
CA GLY A 26 -26.08 11.88 -9.34
C GLY A 26 -25.39 11.31 -8.11
N GLY A 27 -24.27 11.94 -7.73
CA GLY A 27 -23.45 11.55 -6.60
C GLY A 27 -22.47 12.67 -6.24
N LYS A 28 -21.51 12.36 -5.37
CA LYS A 28 -20.44 13.30 -5.02
C LYS A 28 -19.18 12.56 -4.57
N TRP A 29 -18.02 13.08 -4.96
CA TRP A 29 -16.75 12.74 -4.34
C TRP A 29 -16.74 13.13 -2.86
N LEU A 30 -16.45 12.15 -2.01
CA LEU A 30 -16.21 12.33 -0.57
C LEU A 30 -14.77 11.92 -0.27
N LYS A 31 -13.99 12.82 0.35
CA LYS A 31 -12.63 12.53 0.81
C LYS A 31 -12.69 11.78 2.13
N LEU A 32 -11.97 10.68 2.26
CA LEU A 32 -12.02 9.85 3.46
C LEU A 32 -11.27 10.47 4.65
N SER A 33 -10.33 11.38 4.39
CA SER A 33 -9.69 12.21 5.41
C SER A 33 -10.63 13.21 6.08
N ASP A 34 -11.82 13.47 5.52
CA ASP A 34 -12.85 14.31 6.17
C ASP A 34 -13.59 13.56 7.30
N TYR A 35 -13.33 12.26 7.50
CA TYR A 35 -14.05 11.41 8.45
C TYR A 35 -13.09 10.69 9.39
N ALA A 36 -13.44 10.65 10.68
CA ALA A 36 -12.65 9.92 11.66
C ALA A 36 -12.80 8.41 11.48
N ASP A 37 -14.02 7.95 11.19
CA ASP A 37 -14.34 6.53 11.10
C ASP A 37 -15.40 6.23 10.01
N LYS A 38 -15.62 4.92 9.77
CA LYS A 38 -16.62 4.44 8.82
C LYS A 38 -18.03 4.93 9.15
N LYS A 39 -18.39 5.05 10.43
CA LYS A 39 -19.72 5.51 10.84
C LYS A 39 -19.95 6.98 10.46
N GLU A 40 -18.93 7.83 10.56
CA GLU A 40 -18.99 9.21 10.10
C GLU A 40 -19.10 9.31 8.58
N PHE A 41 -18.33 8.52 7.84
CA PHE A 41 -18.43 8.42 6.39
C PHE A 41 -19.86 8.02 5.95
N TYR A 42 -20.43 6.95 6.50
CA TYR A 42 -21.80 6.52 6.13
C TYR A 42 -22.89 7.51 6.59
N LYS A 43 -22.68 8.28 7.65
CA LYS A 43 -23.57 9.42 7.98
C LYS A 43 -23.51 10.50 6.91
N ALA A 44 -22.34 10.78 6.34
CA ALA A 44 -22.19 11.72 5.24
C ALA A 44 -22.87 11.21 3.96
N CYS A 45 -22.74 9.92 3.63
CA CYS A 45 -23.46 9.27 2.53
C CYS A 45 -24.99 9.40 2.72
N LYS A 46 -25.50 9.13 3.93
CA LYS A 46 -26.94 9.29 4.24
C LYS A 46 -27.41 10.73 4.10
N LYS A 47 -26.58 11.70 4.49
CA LYS A 47 -26.89 13.13 4.33
C LYS A 47 -26.88 13.56 2.86
N LEU A 48 -25.96 13.00 2.07
CA LEU A 48 -25.84 13.26 0.63
C LEU A 48 -27.09 12.78 -0.12
N HIS A 49 -27.57 11.56 0.18
CA HIS A 49 -28.73 10.93 -0.46
C HIS A 49 -30.00 11.00 0.40
N LYS A 50 -30.17 12.09 1.16
CA LYS A 50 -31.34 12.29 2.06
C LYS A 50 -32.68 12.42 1.32
N ASP A 51 -32.64 12.58 0.00
CA ASP A 51 -33.79 12.58 -0.90
C ASP A 51 -34.37 11.18 -1.11
N GLU A 52 -33.68 10.13 -0.64
CA GLU A 52 -34.10 8.74 -0.69
C GLU A 52 -34.39 8.20 0.72
N GLN A 53 -35.44 7.38 0.84
CA GLN A 53 -35.88 6.84 2.14
C GLN A 53 -34.89 5.78 2.68
N ASP A 54 -34.34 4.95 1.80
CA ASP A 54 -33.37 3.90 2.09
C ASP A 54 -32.38 3.81 0.92
N PRO A 55 -31.37 4.72 0.86
CA PRO A 55 -30.44 4.77 -0.26
C PRO A 55 -29.53 3.54 -0.27
N GLU A 56 -29.55 2.80 -1.38
CA GLU A 56 -28.61 1.73 -1.67
C GLU A 56 -27.39 2.36 -2.37
N TYR A 57 -26.29 2.51 -1.64
CA TYR A 57 -25.10 3.20 -2.13
C TYR A 57 -24.41 2.40 -3.23
N MET A 58 -23.89 3.14 -4.21
CA MET A 58 -23.04 2.63 -5.28
C MET A 58 -21.79 3.49 -5.30
N PHE A 59 -20.64 2.89 -4.97
CA PHE A 59 -19.32 3.49 -5.05
C PHE A 59 -18.82 3.34 -6.48
N GLN A 60 -19.21 4.30 -7.32
CA GLN A 60 -19.05 4.19 -8.78
C GLN A 60 -17.60 4.35 -9.22
N ASP A 61 -16.80 5.03 -8.40
CA ASP A 61 -15.39 5.29 -8.64
C ASP A 61 -14.68 5.57 -7.31
N TYR A 62 -13.37 5.35 -7.26
CA TYR A 62 -12.54 5.62 -6.10
C TYR A 62 -11.09 5.92 -6.47
N GLU A 63 -10.41 6.70 -5.63
CA GLU A 63 -9.02 7.07 -5.78
C GLU A 63 -8.25 6.78 -4.50
N ASN A 64 -7.00 6.30 -4.65
CA ASN A 64 -6.07 6.03 -3.56
C ASN A 64 -6.58 5.06 -2.48
N ILE A 65 -7.34 4.04 -2.87
CA ILE A 65 -7.79 2.98 -1.98
C ILE A 65 -7.29 1.64 -2.54
N PRO A 66 -6.60 0.81 -1.74
CA PRO A 66 -6.27 -0.56 -2.14
C PRO A 66 -7.53 -1.33 -2.55
N GLU A 67 -7.50 -2.01 -3.69
CA GLU A 67 -8.66 -2.75 -4.22
C GLU A 67 -9.20 -3.81 -3.25
N SER A 68 -8.36 -4.31 -2.35
CA SER A 68 -8.76 -5.24 -1.30
C SER A 68 -9.66 -4.61 -0.23
N LEU A 69 -9.65 -3.29 -0.09
CA LEU A 69 -10.37 -2.55 0.95
C LEU A 69 -11.68 -1.91 0.46
N ILE A 70 -12.02 -2.01 -0.82
CA ILE A 70 -13.21 -1.36 -1.38
C ILE A 70 -13.79 -2.17 -2.54
N ASP A 71 -15.10 -2.05 -2.71
CA ASP A 71 -15.87 -2.58 -3.82
C ASP A 71 -16.97 -1.57 -4.19
N GLU A 72 -17.69 -1.83 -5.27
CA GLU A 72 -18.79 -1.03 -5.78
C GLU A 72 -19.91 -0.80 -4.75
N SER A 73 -20.04 -1.66 -3.74
CA SER A 73 -21.13 -1.61 -2.76
C SER A 73 -20.67 -1.51 -1.30
N TRP A 74 -19.37 -1.60 -1.03
CA TRP A 74 -18.86 -1.62 0.35
C TRP A 74 -17.45 -1.05 0.47
N LEU A 75 -17.17 -0.53 1.67
CA LEU A 75 -15.83 -0.12 2.12
C LEU A 75 -15.46 -1.03 3.29
N SER A 76 -14.25 -1.56 3.34
CA SER A 76 -13.79 -2.46 4.40
C SER A 76 -13.98 -1.81 5.77
N ASP A 77 -14.41 -2.60 6.76
CA ASP A 77 -14.44 -2.14 8.16
C ASP A 77 -13.03 -1.77 8.67
N ARG A 78 -11.99 -2.34 8.05
CA ARG A 78 -10.58 -2.11 8.37
C ARG A 78 -10.00 -0.84 7.74
N PHE A 79 -10.69 -0.21 6.79
CA PHE A 79 -10.10 0.89 5.99
C PHE A 79 -9.51 2.01 6.87
N PHE A 80 -10.26 2.47 7.87
CA PHE A 80 -9.82 3.59 8.72
C PHE A 80 -8.67 3.18 9.65
N GLU A 81 -8.68 1.95 10.16
CA GLU A 81 -7.59 1.38 10.94
C GLU A 81 -6.30 1.30 10.09
N VAL A 82 -6.41 0.78 8.87
CA VAL A 82 -5.29 0.68 7.91
C VAL A 82 -4.76 2.06 7.53
N ARG A 83 -5.65 3.01 7.21
CA ARG A 83 -5.27 4.41 6.91
C ARG A 83 -4.47 4.99 8.07
N ASP A 84 -5.00 4.91 9.29
CA ASP A 84 -4.40 5.53 10.45
C ASP A 84 -3.02 4.92 10.76
N ALA A 85 -2.89 3.61 10.63
CA ALA A 85 -1.61 2.92 10.82
C ALA A 85 -0.57 3.34 9.77
N ILE A 86 -0.95 3.40 8.48
CA ILE A 86 -0.07 3.86 7.40
C ILE A 86 0.30 5.34 7.59
N GLU A 87 -0.65 6.19 8.01
CA GLU A 87 -0.36 7.61 8.29
C GLU A 87 0.62 7.80 9.45
N ASN A 88 0.59 6.90 10.44
CA ASN A 88 1.53 6.88 11.56
C ASN A 88 2.89 6.26 11.21
N LEU A 89 3.01 5.56 10.08
CA LEU A 89 4.27 5.04 9.57
C LEU A 89 5.17 6.20 9.11
N GLY A 90 6.49 6.05 9.25
CA GLY A 90 7.44 7.04 8.76
C GLY A 90 7.23 7.32 7.26
N GLU A 91 7.33 8.59 6.83
CA GLU A 91 7.05 8.97 5.43
C GLU A 91 7.88 8.17 4.40
N ASN A 92 9.12 7.83 4.74
CA ASN A 92 10.02 7.03 3.91
C ASN A 92 9.67 5.53 3.88
N LEU A 93 8.78 5.06 4.76
CA LEU A 93 8.36 3.67 4.86
C LEU A 93 7.00 3.40 4.20
N LYS A 94 6.20 4.44 3.92
CA LYS A 94 4.86 4.29 3.35
C LYS A 94 4.87 3.65 1.96
N GLU A 95 5.73 4.16 1.06
CA GLU A 95 5.86 3.64 -0.30
C GLU A 95 6.38 2.18 -0.33
N PRO A 96 7.50 1.83 0.34
CA PRO A 96 7.95 0.44 0.37
C PRO A 96 6.96 -0.50 1.05
N PHE A 97 6.20 -0.04 2.06
CA PHE A 97 5.14 -0.84 2.67
C PHE A 97 4.03 -1.18 1.67
N MET A 98 3.56 -0.19 0.89
CA MET A 98 2.54 -0.43 -0.13
C MET A 98 3.04 -1.36 -1.26
N ILE A 99 4.30 -1.22 -1.66
CA ILE A 99 4.95 -2.12 -2.62
C ILE A 99 4.99 -3.56 -2.08
N TRP A 100 5.39 -3.72 -0.82
CA TRP A 100 5.44 -5.01 -0.14
C TRP A 100 4.07 -5.71 -0.08
N CYS A 101 3.01 -4.98 0.29
CA CYS A 101 1.64 -5.52 0.23
C CYS A 101 1.23 -5.90 -1.20
N ASN A 102 1.53 -5.05 -2.19
CA ASN A 102 1.16 -5.29 -3.59
C ASN A 102 1.89 -6.48 -4.23
N ASN A 103 3.07 -6.85 -3.72
CA ASN A 103 3.78 -8.06 -4.14
C ASN A 103 3.18 -9.35 -3.52
N GLY A 104 2.10 -9.22 -2.73
CA GLY A 104 1.39 -10.35 -2.14
C GLY A 104 1.92 -10.80 -0.79
N CYS A 105 2.85 -10.05 -0.18
CA CYS A 105 3.40 -10.37 1.13
C CYS A 105 2.43 -10.05 2.29
N GLY A 106 1.41 -9.21 2.06
CA GLY A 106 0.42 -8.87 3.08
C GLY A 106 -0.97 -8.56 2.53
N ASP A 107 -2.01 -9.11 3.17
CA ASP A 107 -3.41 -8.86 2.81
C ASP A 107 -4.09 -7.88 3.77
N LEU A 108 -4.11 -6.60 3.39
CA LEU A 108 -4.75 -5.50 4.15
C LEU A 108 -6.23 -5.75 4.49
N ALA A 109 -6.92 -6.61 3.75
CA ALA A 109 -8.33 -6.91 3.99
C ALA A 109 -8.55 -7.99 5.05
N LYS A 110 -7.54 -8.80 5.35
CA LYS A 110 -7.68 -9.97 6.22
C LYS A 110 -6.79 -9.91 7.46
N GLU A 111 -5.56 -9.46 7.31
CA GLU A 111 -4.53 -9.53 8.34
C GLU A 111 -4.57 -8.28 9.24
N ASP A 112 -4.08 -8.44 10.48
CA ASP A 112 -3.95 -7.36 11.43
C ASP A 112 -2.90 -6.35 10.96
N ILE A 113 -3.18 -5.05 11.06
CA ILE A 113 -2.28 -4.05 10.48
C ILE A 113 -0.97 -3.91 11.25
N ASP A 114 -0.98 -4.12 12.57
CA ASP A 114 0.23 -4.04 13.39
C ASP A 114 1.13 -5.26 13.09
N ASP A 115 0.53 -6.43 12.87
CA ASP A 115 1.25 -7.64 12.44
C ASP A 115 1.86 -7.46 11.04
N LEU A 116 1.11 -6.89 10.09
CA LEU A 116 1.60 -6.60 8.74
C LEU A 116 2.76 -5.60 8.75
N ILE A 117 2.66 -4.53 9.53
CA ILE A 117 3.75 -3.55 9.67
C ILE A 117 4.98 -4.22 10.28
N SER A 118 4.80 -5.05 11.30
CA SER A 118 5.92 -5.78 11.93
C SER A 118 6.61 -6.75 10.96
N ALA A 119 5.83 -7.46 10.13
CA ALA A 119 6.37 -8.34 9.10
C ALA A 119 7.15 -7.55 8.04
N PHE A 120 6.56 -6.47 7.52
CA PHE A 120 7.23 -5.55 6.60
C PHE A 120 8.53 -5.01 7.19
N GLU A 121 8.55 -4.51 8.43
CA GLU A 121 9.75 -3.96 9.05
C GLU A 121 10.87 -5.01 9.22
N SER A 122 10.50 -6.29 9.32
CA SER A 122 11.48 -7.39 9.40
C SER A 122 12.04 -7.80 8.03
N GLU A 123 11.27 -7.62 6.96
CA GLU A 123 11.64 -8.01 5.60
C GLU A 123 12.22 -6.84 4.78
N TYR A 124 11.90 -5.60 5.13
CA TYR A 124 12.39 -4.41 4.44
C TYR A 124 13.84 -4.12 4.84
N ILE A 125 14.73 -4.15 3.86
CA ILE A 125 16.17 -3.97 4.07
C ILE A 125 16.55 -2.49 3.97
N GLY A 126 16.05 -1.78 2.96
CA GLY A 126 16.36 -0.36 2.78
C GLY A 126 16.24 0.15 1.34
N GLU A 127 16.78 1.35 1.13
CA GLU A 127 16.85 2.01 -0.17
C GLU A 127 18.27 1.98 -0.73
N TYR A 128 18.43 1.56 -1.98
CA TYR A 128 19.72 1.48 -2.67
C TYR A 128 19.59 2.00 -4.10
N ASP A 129 20.65 2.63 -4.61
CA ASP A 129 20.70 3.13 -5.99
C ASP A 129 20.67 1.99 -7.02
N SER A 130 21.15 0.80 -6.64
CA SER A 130 21.08 -0.43 -7.42
C SER A 130 21.24 -1.69 -6.56
N GLU A 131 20.85 -2.84 -7.11
CA GLU A 131 21.13 -4.16 -6.53
C GLU A 131 22.63 -4.42 -6.35
N GLU A 132 23.48 -3.86 -7.22
CA GLU A 132 24.94 -3.95 -7.10
C GLU A 132 25.45 -3.16 -5.88
N ASP A 133 24.87 -1.99 -5.60
CA ASP A 133 25.25 -1.19 -4.43
C ASP A 133 24.92 -1.92 -3.12
N PHE A 134 23.78 -2.59 -3.06
CA PHE A 134 23.45 -3.49 -1.93
C PHE A 134 24.44 -4.64 -1.79
N ALA A 135 24.75 -5.33 -2.89
CA ALA A 135 25.73 -6.42 -2.88
C ALA A 135 27.12 -5.92 -2.46
N ARG A 136 27.47 -4.68 -2.81
CA ARG A 136 28.73 -4.04 -2.41
C ARG A 136 28.77 -3.77 -0.92
N GLU A 137 27.72 -3.21 -0.35
CA GLU A 137 27.62 -2.98 1.11
C GLU A 137 27.84 -4.28 1.88
N LEU A 138 27.11 -5.35 1.52
CA LEU A 138 27.26 -6.67 2.15
C LEU A 138 28.69 -7.22 2.10
N VAL A 139 29.39 -7.04 0.98
CA VAL A 139 30.78 -7.50 0.82
C VAL A 139 31.76 -6.58 1.55
N GLU A 140 31.48 -5.28 1.64
CA GLU A 140 32.30 -4.32 2.38
C GLU A 140 32.30 -4.62 3.88
N GLU A 141 31.16 -5.05 4.44
CA GLU A 141 31.01 -5.47 5.84
C GLU A 141 31.70 -6.80 6.19
N ARG A 142 32.19 -7.56 5.21
CA ARG A 142 32.90 -8.82 5.45
C ARG A 142 34.32 -8.58 5.93
N ASP A 143 34.61 -9.06 7.15
CA ASP A 143 35.94 -9.05 7.76
C ASP A 143 36.87 -10.15 7.20
N ASP A 144 36.32 -11.19 6.57
CA ASP A 144 37.09 -12.32 6.05
C ASP A 144 37.68 -12.05 4.65
N LEU A 145 37.29 -10.95 4.01
CA LEU A 145 37.79 -10.53 2.70
C LEU A 145 38.79 -9.38 2.86
N THR A 146 39.99 -9.55 2.29
CA THR A 146 41.00 -8.48 2.22
C THR A 146 40.60 -7.38 1.24
N ASP A 147 41.07 -6.15 1.43
CA ASP A 147 40.83 -5.02 0.49
C ASP A 147 41.24 -5.35 -0.95
N PHE A 148 42.34 -6.09 -1.11
CA PHE A 148 42.78 -6.55 -2.44
C PHE A 148 41.74 -7.45 -3.09
N ALA A 149 41.10 -8.35 -2.35
CA ALA A 149 40.05 -9.21 -2.89
C ALA A 149 38.79 -8.40 -3.24
N LYS A 150 38.40 -7.45 -2.39
CA LYS A 150 37.23 -6.56 -2.63
C LYS A 150 37.38 -5.77 -3.94
N GLN A 151 38.58 -5.28 -4.25
CA GLN A 151 38.85 -4.55 -5.51
C GLN A 151 38.57 -5.32 -6.81
N TYR A 152 38.60 -6.66 -6.76
CA TYR A 152 38.37 -7.52 -7.94
C TYR A 152 37.12 -8.39 -7.78
N PHE A 153 36.28 -8.13 -6.77
CA PHE A 153 35.06 -8.87 -6.54
C PHE A 153 34.03 -8.54 -7.62
N ASP A 154 33.32 -9.56 -8.12
CA ASP A 154 32.28 -9.39 -9.13
C ASP A 154 30.94 -9.10 -8.44
N TYR A 155 30.72 -7.82 -8.11
CA TYR A 155 29.54 -7.37 -7.39
C TYR A 155 28.24 -7.57 -8.19
N GLU A 156 28.29 -7.43 -9.52
CA GLU A 156 27.13 -7.63 -10.40
C GLU A 156 26.69 -9.10 -10.40
N ALA A 157 27.66 -10.03 -10.48
CA ALA A 157 27.35 -11.46 -10.37
C ALA A 157 26.78 -11.82 -9.01
N TYR A 158 27.34 -11.28 -7.92
CA TYR A 158 26.84 -11.56 -6.58
C TYR A 158 25.44 -10.97 -6.33
N ALA A 159 25.19 -9.74 -6.77
CA ALA A 159 23.85 -9.14 -6.74
C ALA A 159 22.84 -10.04 -7.44
N ARG A 160 23.15 -10.48 -8.67
CA ARG A 160 22.28 -11.39 -9.43
C ARG A 160 21.93 -12.66 -8.66
N ASP A 161 22.89 -13.26 -7.95
CA ASP A 161 22.65 -14.44 -7.13
C ASP A 161 21.76 -14.13 -5.91
N LEU A 162 21.98 -12.99 -5.25
CA LEU A 162 21.15 -12.53 -4.11
C LEU A 162 19.68 -12.31 -4.49
N PHE A 163 19.41 -11.73 -5.66
CA PHE A 163 18.06 -11.43 -6.15
C PHE A 163 17.39 -12.59 -6.90
N MET A 164 18.09 -13.71 -7.09
CA MET A 164 17.49 -14.94 -7.58
C MET A 164 16.85 -15.79 -6.48
N GLY A 165 17.19 -15.54 -5.21
CA GLY A 165 16.80 -16.40 -4.10
C GLY A 165 16.42 -15.66 -2.84
N ASP A 166 17.35 -14.94 -2.24
CA ASP A 166 17.20 -14.42 -0.88
C ASP A 166 16.47 -13.08 -0.81
N ASN A 167 16.50 -12.30 -1.90
CA ASN A 167 15.98 -10.94 -1.94
C ASN A 167 15.15 -10.67 -3.19
N TRP A 168 14.35 -9.60 -3.12
CA TRP A 168 13.67 -9.02 -4.27
C TRP A 168 13.70 -7.49 -4.16
N SER A 169 13.54 -6.81 -5.29
CA SER A 169 13.57 -5.35 -5.38
C SER A 169 12.40 -4.84 -6.22
N GLU A 170 11.92 -3.64 -5.90
CA GLU A 170 11.03 -2.86 -6.77
C GLU A 170 11.52 -1.41 -6.75
N GLY A 171 12.03 -0.94 -7.89
CA GLY A 171 12.71 0.35 -7.97
C GLY A 171 13.97 0.36 -7.10
N ARG A 172 14.01 1.24 -6.10
CA ARG A 172 15.14 1.42 -5.17
C ARG A 172 14.97 0.65 -3.86
N TYR A 173 13.82 0.04 -3.63
CA TYR A 173 13.47 -0.61 -2.38
C TYR A 173 13.86 -2.08 -2.45
N ILE A 174 14.62 -2.55 -1.44
CA ILE A 174 15.08 -3.93 -1.36
C ILE A 174 14.42 -4.61 -0.16
N PHE A 175 13.98 -5.84 -0.39
CA PHE A 175 13.27 -6.67 0.56
C PHE A 175 13.89 -8.07 0.61
N GLN A 176 13.85 -8.69 1.77
CA GLN A 176 14.14 -10.11 1.93
C GLN A 176 12.93 -10.94 1.46
N ASN A 177 13.17 -12.09 0.83
CA ASN A 177 12.09 -13.05 0.58
C ASN A 177 11.66 -13.73 1.91
N PRO A 178 10.35 -13.89 2.15
CA PRO A 178 9.83 -14.59 3.34
C PRO A 178 10.13 -16.10 3.38
#